data_AF-R7HY91-F1
#
_entry.id   AF-R7HY91-F1
#
_cell.length_a   1.000
_cell.length_b   1.000
_cell.length_c   1.000
_cell.angle_alpha   90.00
_cell.angle_beta   90.00
_cell.angle_gamma   90.00
#
_symmetry.space_group_name_H-M   'P 1'
#
loop_
_entity.id
_entity.type
_entity.pdbx_description
1 polymer ?
#
loop_
_entity_poly.entity_id
_entity_poly.type
_entity_poly.pdbx_seq_one_letter_code
_entity_poly.pdbx_strand_id
1 'polypeptide(L)'
;MRNSKLGQTKKVIYNVLSDGQPHRVSDFFEAAYEEKVIADMNDPTVRNAIFHLKRKHSNIRCVKAGVYQLCTNSELAQEVDDAVEKINQAIAELKCFQWLDCSDDELKQAREINGKLQDLAKKIRAINKKR
;
A
#
# COMPACT_ATOMS: atom_id res chain seq x y z
N MET A 1 -22.33 -23.64 -5.10
CA MET A 1 -21.28 -22.76 -5.65
C MET A 1 -19.93 -23.44 -5.44
N ARG A 2 -19.23 -23.86 -6.52
CA ARG A 2 -17.94 -24.55 -6.42
C ARG A 2 -16.90 -23.56 -5.88
N ASN A 3 -16.50 -23.68 -4.62
CA ASN A 3 -15.36 -22.93 -4.10
C ASN A 3 -14.13 -23.37 -4.90
N SER A 4 -13.66 -22.56 -5.86
CA SER A 4 -12.44 -22.91 -6.59
C SER A 4 -11.27 -22.98 -5.60
N LYS A 5 -10.30 -23.85 -5.87
CA LYS A 5 -9.09 -24.01 -5.08
C LYS A 5 -8.45 -22.65 -4.72
N LEU A 6 -8.37 -21.76 -5.72
CA LEU A 6 -7.92 -20.37 -5.55
C LEU A 6 -8.77 -19.56 -4.57
N GLY A 7 -10.09 -19.72 -4.58
CA GLY A 7 -11.01 -19.05 -3.65
C GLY A 7 -10.82 -19.50 -2.20
N GLN A 8 -10.53 -20.79 -1.97
CA GLN A 8 -10.21 -21.32 -0.64
C GLN A 8 -8.84 -20.82 -0.17
N THR A 9 -7.82 -20.87 -1.02
CA THR A 9 -6.48 -20.38 -0.69
C THR A 9 -6.51 -18.90 -0.31
N LYS A 10 -7.33 -18.09 -0.99
CA LYS A 10 -7.53 -16.68 -0.63
C LYS A 10 -8.09 -16.49 0.78
N LYS A 11 -9.05 -17.34 1.21
CA LYS A 11 -9.63 -17.26 2.55
C LYS A 11 -8.61 -17.63 3.62
N VAL A 12 -7.84 -18.69 3.40
CA VAL A 12 -6.79 -19.11 4.34
C VAL A 12 -5.74 -18.01 4.50
N ILE A 13 -5.22 -17.46 3.39
CA ILE A 13 -4.25 -16.35 3.45
C ILE A 13 -4.84 -15.14 4.17
N TYR A 14 -6.11 -14.82 3.92
CA TYR A 14 -6.76 -13.69 4.58
C TYR A 14 -6.94 -13.92 6.09
N ASN A 15 -7.23 -15.15 6.51
CA ASN A 15 -7.33 -15.51 7.93
C ASN A 15 -5.97 -15.38 8.62
N VAL A 16 -4.89 -15.88 8.00
CA VAL A 16 -3.52 -15.73 8.53
C VAL A 16 -3.16 -14.26 8.67
N LEU A 17 -3.44 -13.45 7.66
CA LEU A 17 -3.18 -12.01 7.67
C LEU A 17 -4.12 -11.20 8.58
N SER A 18 -5.20 -11.80 9.10
CA SER A 18 -6.20 -11.10 9.92
C SER A 18 -5.70 -10.76 11.32
N ASP A 19 -4.58 -11.35 11.75
CA ASP A 19 -3.92 -11.01 13.01
C ASP A 19 -3.16 -9.67 12.95
N GLY A 20 -3.09 -9.05 11.77
CA GLY A 20 -2.41 -7.78 11.54
C GLY A 20 -0.90 -7.88 11.63
N GLN A 21 -0.31 -9.08 11.69
CA GLN A 21 1.14 -9.28 11.76
C GLN A 21 1.75 -9.50 10.36
N PRO A 22 3.05 -9.21 10.19
CA PRO A 22 3.75 -9.49 8.96
C PRO A 22 4.09 -10.98 8.82
N HIS A 23 3.51 -11.63 7.82
CA HIS A 23 3.69 -13.07 7.52
C HIS A 23 4.50 -13.29 6.25
N ARG A 24 5.35 -14.31 6.26
CA ARG A 24 6.12 -14.74 5.10
C ARG A 24 5.28 -15.59 4.16
N VAL A 25 5.74 -15.71 2.92
CA VAL A 25 5.12 -16.60 1.94
C VAL A 25 5.13 -18.07 2.41
N SER A 26 6.15 -18.49 3.19
CA SER A 26 6.20 -19.81 3.82
C SER A 26 4.97 -20.09 4.68
N ASP A 27 4.55 -19.11 5.47
CA ASP A 27 3.51 -19.25 6.48
C ASP A 27 2.14 -19.43 5.79
N PHE A 28 1.96 -18.80 4.62
CA PHE A 28 0.80 -19.04 3.76
C PHE A 28 0.78 -20.43 3.12
N PHE A 29 1.94 -20.96 2.75
CA PHE A 29 2.05 -22.32 2.22
C PHE A 29 1.73 -23.35 3.31
N GLU A 30 2.28 -23.16 4.52
CA GLU A 30 2.01 -24.00 5.68
C GLU A 30 0.53 -23.99 6.04
N ALA A 31 -0.09 -22.82 6.22
CA ALA A 31 -1.50 -22.72 6.55
C ALA A 31 -2.41 -23.33 5.47
N ALA A 32 -2.10 -23.13 4.18
CA ALA A 32 -2.87 -23.72 3.08
C ALA A 32 -2.70 -25.25 2.99
N TYR A 33 -1.56 -25.77 3.40
CA TYR A 33 -1.28 -27.20 3.47
C TYR A 33 -1.99 -27.86 4.66
N GLU A 34 -1.93 -27.23 5.84
CA GLU A 34 -2.63 -27.68 7.06
C GLU A 34 -4.15 -27.73 6.86
N GLU A 35 -4.73 -26.72 6.22
CA GLU A 35 -6.16 -26.71 5.86
C GLU A 35 -6.51 -27.64 4.67
N LYS A 36 -5.53 -28.40 4.15
CA LYS A 36 -5.68 -29.33 3.02
C LYS A 36 -6.23 -28.69 1.75
N VAL A 37 -5.99 -27.40 1.57
CA VAL A 37 -6.41 -26.63 0.38
C VAL A 37 -5.43 -26.84 -0.77
N ILE A 38 -4.14 -26.97 -0.46
CA ILE A 38 -3.09 -27.34 -1.42
C ILE A 38 -2.52 -28.71 -1.08
N ALA A 39 -2.11 -29.45 -2.11
CA ALA A 39 -1.51 -30.79 -1.96
C ALA A 39 0.02 -30.73 -1.90
N ASP A 40 0.62 -29.62 -2.34
CA ASP A 40 2.06 -29.44 -2.46
C ASP A 40 2.46 -28.05 -1.95
N MET A 41 3.54 -27.97 -1.18
CA MET A 41 4.14 -26.73 -0.70
C MET A 41 4.76 -25.87 -1.82
N ASN A 42 4.82 -26.36 -3.06
CA ASN A 42 5.21 -25.58 -4.24
C ASN A 42 4.05 -25.20 -5.16
N ASP A 43 2.80 -25.37 -4.73
CA ASP A 43 1.63 -25.09 -5.57
C ASP A 43 1.58 -23.60 -5.99
N PRO A 44 1.57 -23.28 -7.30
CA PRO A 44 1.52 -21.90 -7.80
C PRO A 44 0.24 -21.16 -7.39
N THR A 45 -0.79 -21.88 -6.93
CA THR A 45 -2.07 -21.33 -6.46
C THR A 45 -1.88 -20.33 -5.32
N VAL A 46 -0.91 -20.54 -4.40
CA VAL A 46 -0.66 -19.63 -3.26
C VAL A 46 -0.13 -18.29 -3.76
N ARG A 47 0.88 -18.30 -4.63
CA ARG A 47 1.44 -17.05 -5.22
C ARG A 47 0.39 -16.30 -6.03
N ASN A 48 -0.42 -17.02 -6.81
CA ASN A 48 -1.54 -16.44 -7.56
C ASN A 48 -2.60 -15.84 -6.61
N ALA A 49 -2.93 -16.52 -5.51
CA ALA A 49 -3.86 -16.02 -4.51
C ALA A 49 -3.37 -14.73 -3.86
N ILE A 50 -2.08 -14.65 -3.46
CA ILE A 50 -1.45 -13.43 -2.92
C ILE A 50 -1.52 -12.30 -3.94
N PHE A 51 -1.17 -12.55 -5.20
CA PHE A 51 -1.23 -11.53 -6.26
C PHE A 51 -2.65 -10.98 -6.44
N HIS A 52 -3.65 -11.86 -6.49
CA HIS A 52 -5.04 -11.46 -6.58
C HIS A 52 -5.53 -10.70 -5.34
N LEU A 53 -5.12 -11.12 -4.14
CA LEU A 53 -5.48 -10.46 -2.89
C LEU A 53 -4.89 -9.05 -2.84
N LYS A 54 -3.61 -8.88 -3.18
CA LYS A 54 -2.96 -7.57 -3.28
C LYS A 54 -3.65 -6.63 -4.27
N ARG A 55 -4.11 -7.15 -5.41
CA ARG A 55 -4.79 -6.35 -6.43
C ARG A 55 -6.24 -5.99 -6.06
N LYS A 56 -6.91 -6.83 -5.27
CA LYS A 56 -8.32 -6.65 -4.89
C LYS A 56 -8.49 -5.88 -3.58
N HIS A 57 -7.57 -6.05 -2.64
CA HIS A 57 -7.56 -5.41 -1.33
C HIS A 57 -6.31 -4.52 -1.23
N SER A 58 -6.51 -3.20 -1.29
CA SER A 58 -5.46 -2.18 -1.10
C SER A 58 -4.77 -2.26 0.27
N ASN A 59 -5.38 -2.99 1.19
CA ASN A 59 -5.02 -3.13 2.59
C ASN A 59 -3.87 -4.14 2.79
N ILE A 60 -3.57 -4.97 1.78
CA ILE A 60 -2.51 -5.98 1.87
C ILE A 60 -1.24 -5.40 1.26
N ARG A 61 -0.25 -5.12 2.11
CA ARG A 61 1.02 -4.52 1.72
C ARG A 61 2.17 -5.53 1.83
N CYS A 62 3.15 -5.36 0.96
CA CYS A 62 4.42 -6.07 1.01
C CYS A 62 5.39 -5.23 1.86
N VAL A 63 5.68 -5.67 3.08
CA VAL A 63 6.55 -4.94 4.02
C VAL A 63 8.02 -5.13 3.63
N LYS A 64 8.39 -6.36 3.26
CA LYS A 64 9.71 -6.76 2.74
C LYS A 64 9.52 -7.82 1.66
N ALA A 65 10.56 -8.12 0.89
CA ALA A 65 10.49 -9.14 -0.15
C ALA A 65 9.97 -10.47 0.43
N GLY A 66 8.80 -10.92 -0.04
CA GLY A 66 8.17 -12.15 0.44
C GLY A 66 7.51 -12.05 1.82
N VAL A 67 7.26 -10.85 2.35
CA VAL A 67 6.57 -10.62 3.63
C VAL A 67 5.38 -9.70 3.42
N TYR A 68 4.20 -10.15 3.80
CA TYR A 68 2.92 -9.46 3.60
C TYR A 68 2.21 -9.23 4.92
N GLN A 69 1.52 -8.10 5.03
CA GLN A 69 0.75 -7.72 6.21
C GLN A 69 -0.57 -7.09 5.76
N LEU A 70 -1.63 -7.29 6.54
CA LEU A 70 -2.88 -6.56 6.38
C LEU A 70 -2.81 -5.30 7.24
N CYS A 71 -2.70 -4.15 6.59
CA CYS A 71 -2.78 -2.85 7.25
C CYS A 71 -4.23 -2.61 7.68
N THR A 72 -4.42 -2.27 8.94
CA THR A 72 -5.72 -1.88 9.45
C THR A 72 -6.11 -0.52 8.87
N ASN A 73 -7.41 -0.24 8.75
CA ASN A 73 -7.88 1.07 8.27
C ASN A 73 -7.37 2.23 9.16
N SER A 74 -7.03 1.96 10.42
CA SER A 74 -6.47 2.94 11.35
C SER A 74 -5.05 3.35 10.98
N GLU A 75 -4.19 2.41 10.58
CA GLU A 75 -2.81 2.70 10.16
C GLU A 75 -2.78 3.42 8.82
N LEU A 76 -3.69 3.05 7.90
CA LEU A 76 -3.89 3.75 6.63
C LEU A 76 -4.40 5.18 6.83
N ALA A 77 -5.28 5.41 7.82
CA ALA A 77 -5.73 6.76 8.16
C ALA A 77 -4.59 7.61 8.72
N GLN A 78 -3.78 7.03 9.59
CA GLN A 78 -2.65 7.72 10.22
C GLN A 78 -1.55 8.06 9.21
N GLU A 79 -1.21 7.17 8.27
CA GLU A 79 -0.29 7.50 7.16
C GLU A 79 -0.83 8.62 6.25
N VAL A 80 -2.16 8.69 6.06
CA VAL A 80 -2.80 9.77 5.29
C VAL A 80 -2.69 11.10 6.04
N ASP A 81 -2.95 11.10 7.35
CA ASP A 81 -2.83 12.30 8.17
C ASP A 81 -1.38 12.80 8.22
N ASP A 82 -0.40 11.91 8.40
CA ASP A 82 1.03 12.25 8.34
C ASP A 82 1.44 12.80 6.97
N ALA A 83 0.89 12.25 5.88
CA ALA A 83 1.14 12.74 4.53
C ALA A 83 0.51 14.13 4.31
N VAL A 84 -0.69 14.37 4.85
CA VAL A 84 -1.37 15.66 4.81
C VAL A 84 -0.60 16.71 5.61
N GLU A 85 -0.08 16.36 6.79
CA GLU A 85 0.77 17.26 7.58
C GLU A 85 2.03 17.68 6.81
N LYS A 86 2.74 16.73 6.19
CA LYS A 86 3.92 17.05 5.37
C LYS A 86 3.60 17.95 4.18
N ILE A 87 2.45 17.74 3.54
CA ILE A 87 1.98 18.62 2.46
C ILE A 87 1.71 20.03 3.00
N ASN A 88 1.03 20.14 4.15
CA ASN A 88 0.77 21.43 4.79
C ASN A 88 2.05 22.15 5.18
N GLN A 89 3.05 21.42 5.67
CA GLN A 89 4.37 21.96 6.00
C GLN A 89 5.10 22.49 4.75
N ALA A 90 5.12 21.73 3.66
CA ALA A 90 5.69 22.18 2.39
C ALA A 90 4.96 23.42 1.82
N ILE A 91 3.64 23.50 1.98
CA ILE A 91 2.86 24.69 1.60
C ILE A 91 3.22 25.88 2.50
N ALA A 92 3.39 25.67 3.80
CA ALA A 92 3.79 26.72 4.74
C ALA A 92 5.21 27.25 4.41
N GLU A 93 6.16 26.36 4.10
CA GLU A 93 7.50 26.71 3.65
C GLU A 93 7.46 27.57 2.38
N LEU A 94 6.63 27.20 1.39
CA LEU A 94 6.45 27.98 0.15
C LEU A 94 5.78 29.34 0.40
N LYS A 95 4.89 29.45 1.40
CA LYS A 95 4.22 30.72 1.76
C LYS A 95 5.10 31.66 2.57
N CYS A 96 5.94 31.12 3.44
CA CYS A 96 6.88 31.89 4.27
C CYS A 96 8.19 32.19 3.55
N PHE A 97 8.39 31.66 2.33
CA PHE A 97 9.57 31.91 1.54
C PHE A 97 9.73 33.39 1.22
N GLN A 98 10.87 33.98 1.58
CA GLN A 98 11.21 35.35 1.19
C GLN A 98 11.67 35.35 -0.27
N TRP A 99 10.70 35.46 -1.18
CA TRP A 99 10.90 35.50 -2.63
C TRP A 99 11.85 36.61 -3.12
N LEU A 100 12.11 37.62 -2.27
CA LEU A 100 12.91 38.80 -2.63
C LEU A 100 14.42 38.60 -2.41
N ASP A 101 14.84 37.79 -1.42
CA ASP A 101 16.25 37.61 -1.00
C ASP A 101 16.75 36.16 -1.17
N CYS A 102 16.05 35.35 -1.95
CA CYS A 102 16.39 33.95 -2.15
C CYS A 102 17.47 33.72 -3.22
N SER A 103 18.32 32.72 -2.99
CA SER A 103 19.30 32.27 -4.00
C SER A 103 18.64 31.50 -5.14
N ASP A 104 19.33 31.39 -6.29
CA ASP A 104 18.82 30.63 -7.44
C ASP A 104 18.56 29.14 -7.12
N ASP A 105 19.33 28.55 -6.19
CA ASP A 105 19.16 27.17 -5.76
C ASP A 105 17.89 26.97 -4.91
N GLU A 106 17.61 27.92 -4.04
CA GLU A 106 16.39 28.01 -3.23
C GLU A 106 15.15 28.18 -4.10
N LEU A 107 15.24 29.04 -5.13
CA LEU A 107 14.21 29.22 -6.15
C LEU A 107 13.95 27.94 -6.94
N LYS A 108 15.00 27.18 -7.26
CA LYS A 108 14.90 25.91 -7.98
C LYS A 108 14.21 24.84 -7.12
N GLN A 109 14.55 24.75 -5.83
CA GLN A 109 13.91 23.81 -4.90
C GLN A 109 12.42 24.14 -4.72
N ALA A 110 12.07 25.41 -4.53
CA ALA A 110 10.68 25.85 -4.41
C ALA A 110 9.84 25.48 -5.66
N ARG A 111 10.42 25.65 -6.86
CA ARG A 111 9.77 25.23 -8.12
C ARG A 111 9.58 23.72 -8.20
N GLU A 112 10.55 22.94 -7.76
CA GLU A 112 10.46 21.48 -7.77
C GLU A 112 9.40 20.96 -6.80
N ILE A 113 9.34 21.53 -5.59
CA ILE A 113 8.30 21.22 -4.58
C ILE A 113 6.92 21.56 -5.13
N ASN A 114 6.76 22.74 -5.74
CA ASN A 114 5.49 23.14 -6.35
C ASN A 114 5.07 22.21 -7.50
N GLY A 115 6.02 21.79 -8.35
CA GLY A 115 5.77 20.81 -9.41
C GLY A 115 5.26 19.47 -8.86
N LYS A 116 5.90 18.96 -7.80
CA LYS A 116 5.47 17.72 -7.12
C LYS A 116 4.06 17.87 -6.52
N LEU A 117 3.75 19.01 -5.89
CA LEU A 117 2.42 19.29 -5.35
C LEU A 117 1.34 19.35 -6.43
N GLN A 118 1.62 19.97 -7.57
CA GLN A 118 0.68 20.01 -8.71
C GLN A 118 0.40 18.64 -9.30
N ASP A 119 1.42 17.80 -9.44
CA ASP A 119 1.25 16.43 -9.93
C ASP A 119 0.42 15.57 -8.96
N LEU A 120 0.66 15.76 -7.66
CA LEU A 120 -0.11 15.09 -6.60
C LEU A 120 -1.58 15.55 -6.62
N ALA A 121 -1.85 16.84 -6.82
CA ALA A 121 -3.19 17.37 -6.99
C ALA A 121 -3.91 16.79 -8.23
N LYS A 122 -3.20 16.62 -9.35
CA LYS A 122 -3.74 15.98 -10.56
C LYS A 122 -4.11 14.51 -10.31
N LYS A 123 -3.25 13.76 -9.63
CA LYS A 123 -3.50 12.36 -9.25
C LYS A 123 -4.72 12.22 -8.34
N ILE A 124 -4.87 13.09 -7.34
CA ILE A 124 -6.06 13.09 -6.45
C ILE A 124 -7.34 13.37 -7.25
N ARG A 125 -7.35 14.36 -8.14
CA ARG A 125 -8.52 14.65 -9.01
C ARG A 125 -8.86 13.46 -9.91
N ALA A 126 -7.86 12.78 -10.46
CA ALA A 126 -8.07 11.61 -11.30
C ALA A 126 -8.68 10.42 -10.54
N ILE A 127 -8.35 10.27 -9.24
CA ILE A 127 -8.95 9.27 -8.36
C ILE A 127 -10.41 9.63 -8.05
N ASN A 128 -10.69 10.88 -7.69
CA ASN A 128 -12.05 11.34 -7.37
C ASN A 128 -13.01 11.30 -8.58
N LYS A 129 -12.49 11.39 -9.81
CA LYS A 129 -13.32 11.31 -11.04
C LYS A 129 -13.65 9.88 -11.47
N LYS A 130 -13.00 8.87 -10.88
CA LYS A 130 -13.22 7.43 -11.13
C LYS A 130 -14.10 6.75 -10.07
N ARG A 131 -14.42 7.45 -8.98
CA ARG A 131 -15.44 7.08 -8.00
C ARG A 131 -16.79 7.57 -8.46
#